data_AF-A0A6B1GUE1-F1
#
_entry.id   AF-A0A6B1GUE1-F1
#
_cell.length_a   1.000
_cell.length_b   1.000
_cell.length_c   1.000
_cell.angle_alpha   90.00
_cell.angle_beta   90.00
_cell.angle_gamma   90.00
#
_symmetry.space_group_name_H-M   'P 1'
#
loop_
_entity.id
_entity.type
_entity.pdbx_description
1 polymer ?
#
loop_
_entity_poly.entity_id
_entity_poly.type
_entity_poly.pdbx_seq_one_letter_code
_entity_poly.pdbx_strand_id
1 'polypeptide(L)'
;KPYRQKGTGRARAGSRRSPLRRGGGVVHGPRPRSHRNKLSRNEKRNALKSALSRKLLEERIMVIDSFELESHKTGAFAARLKDLGVDGKTLIVDDHGNRNLMLASRNHPQLKAVDAMGVNVYDVVDRGYVLFSENAIGRLSAVLQRRRQRNGSESCPGGSEE
;
A
#
# COMPACT_ATOMS: atom_id res chain seq x y z
N LYS A 1 -16.24 13.74 -49.24
CA LYS A 1 -17.36 14.58 -48.72
C LYS A 1 -18.69 13.89 -49.04
N PRO A 2 -19.65 13.73 -48.11
CA PRO A 2 -20.84 12.89 -48.33
C PRO A 2 -21.80 13.42 -49.41
N TYR A 3 -21.89 14.73 -49.60
CA TYR A 3 -22.71 15.39 -50.64
C TYR A 3 -22.24 16.82 -50.90
N ARG A 4 -22.80 17.46 -51.94
CA ARG A 4 -22.52 18.85 -52.35
C ARG A 4 -22.94 19.85 -51.26
N GLN A 5 -22.23 20.98 -51.16
CA GLN A 5 -22.37 21.95 -50.05
C GLN A 5 -23.73 22.67 -50.02
N LYS A 6 -24.36 22.87 -51.18
CA LYS A 6 -25.62 23.59 -51.37
C LYS A 6 -26.53 22.76 -52.29
N GLY A 7 -27.83 23.03 -52.26
CA GLY A 7 -28.83 22.41 -53.15
C GLY A 7 -29.42 21.07 -52.67
N THR A 8 -28.96 20.52 -51.53
CA THR A 8 -29.45 19.24 -51.01
C THR A 8 -30.48 19.37 -49.88
N GLY A 9 -30.71 20.58 -49.34
CA GLY A 9 -31.63 20.81 -48.22
C GLY A 9 -31.23 20.17 -46.87
N ARG A 10 -30.10 19.46 -46.82
CA ARG A 10 -29.57 18.80 -45.62
C ARG A 10 -28.53 19.68 -44.91
N ALA A 11 -28.28 19.40 -43.63
CA ALA A 11 -27.18 20.01 -42.87
C ALA A 11 -25.85 19.87 -43.62
N ARG A 12 -24.90 20.81 -43.48
CA ARG A 12 -23.63 20.73 -44.22
C ARG A 12 -22.72 19.68 -43.58
N ALA A 13 -22.18 18.74 -44.37
CA ALA A 13 -21.28 17.69 -43.87
C ALA A 13 -19.95 17.65 -44.65
N GLY A 14 -18.83 17.71 -43.91
CA GLY A 14 -17.47 17.63 -44.48
C GLY A 14 -16.98 16.19 -44.68
N SER A 15 -17.13 15.34 -43.65
CA SER A 15 -16.63 13.96 -43.63
C SER A 15 -17.70 12.96 -43.16
N ARG A 16 -17.65 11.73 -43.67
CA ARG A 16 -18.47 10.61 -43.18
C ARG A 16 -18.00 10.12 -41.80
N ARG A 17 -16.72 10.33 -41.46
CA ARG A 17 -16.10 9.95 -40.18
C ARG A 17 -16.21 11.04 -39.10
N SER A 18 -17.02 12.07 -39.34
CA SER A 18 -17.24 13.15 -38.37
C SER A 18 -17.83 12.58 -37.07
N PRO A 19 -17.34 13.01 -35.89
CA PRO A 19 -17.90 12.64 -34.60
C PRO A 19 -19.40 12.91 -34.44
N LEU A 20 -19.94 13.86 -35.22
CA LEU A 20 -21.37 14.17 -35.24
C LEU A 20 -22.24 13.06 -35.85
N ARG A 21 -21.63 12.07 -36.50
CA ARG A 21 -22.33 10.96 -37.17
C ARG A 21 -22.10 9.65 -36.40
N ARG A 22 -23.09 8.76 -36.46
CA ARG A 22 -22.97 7.39 -35.95
C ARG A 22 -21.79 6.68 -36.65
N GLY A 23 -20.91 6.05 -35.87
CA GLY A 23 -19.67 5.43 -36.38
C GLY A 23 -18.57 6.41 -36.76
N GLY A 24 -18.70 7.70 -36.42
CA GLY A 24 -17.64 8.69 -36.51
C GLY A 24 -16.58 8.55 -35.41
N GLY A 25 -15.50 9.33 -35.51
CA GLY A 25 -14.47 9.34 -34.47
C GLY A 25 -14.97 9.90 -33.13
N VAL A 26 -14.30 9.57 -32.02
CA VAL A 26 -14.59 10.12 -30.70
C VAL A 26 -13.82 11.43 -30.52
N VAL A 27 -14.51 12.54 -30.20
CA VAL A 27 -13.88 13.88 -30.06
C VAL A 27 -12.85 13.90 -28.92
N HIS A 28 -13.22 13.38 -27.75
CA HIS A 28 -12.37 13.29 -26.56
C HIS A 28 -12.21 11.83 -26.11
N GLY A 29 -11.55 11.04 -26.95
CA GLY A 29 -11.22 9.65 -26.61
C GLY A 29 -10.10 9.54 -25.57
N PRO A 30 -9.96 8.40 -24.89
CA PRO A 30 -8.85 8.14 -23.98
C PRO A 30 -7.53 8.19 -24.75
N ARG A 31 -6.57 8.94 -24.24
CA ARG A 31 -5.18 8.96 -24.74
C ARG A 31 -4.27 8.29 -23.73
N PRO A 32 -3.24 7.54 -24.16
CA PRO A 32 -2.24 7.00 -23.24
C PRO A 32 -1.64 8.14 -22.42
N ARG A 33 -1.79 8.07 -21.09
CA ARG A 33 -1.21 9.03 -20.16
C ARG A 33 -0.70 8.31 -18.91
N SER A 34 0.31 8.90 -18.27
CA SER A 34 0.79 8.45 -16.97
C SER A 34 -0.07 9.03 -15.86
N HIS A 35 -0.41 8.20 -14.87
CA HIS A 35 -1.10 8.59 -13.64
C HIS A 35 -0.14 8.68 -12.43
N ARG A 36 1.17 8.74 -12.68
CA ARG A 36 2.19 8.75 -11.63
C ARG A 36 2.23 10.10 -10.91
N ASN A 37 1.79 10.11 -9.66
CA ASN A 37 1.95 11.26 -8.77
C ASN A 37 3.15 11.06 -7.83
N LYS A 38 4.01 12.07 -7.72
CA LYS A 38 5.16 12.05 -6.81
C LYS A 38 4.70 12.45 -5.41
N LEU A 39 4.95 11.58 -4.43
CA LEU A 39 4.74 11.85 -3.01
C LEU A 39 6.07 11.95 -2.28
N SER A 40 6.15 12.80 -1.26
CA SER A 40 7.36 12.92 -0.45
C SER A 40 7.59 11.65 0.36
N ARG A 41 8.85 11.40 0.74
CA ARG A 41 9.19 10.24 1.59
C ARG A 41 8.60 10.37 2.99
N ASN A 42 8.42 11.60 3.47
CA ASN A 42 7.91 11.88 4.81
C ASN A 42 6.40 11.62 4.90
N GLU A 43 5.63 12.04 3.90
CA GLU A 43 4.20 11.72 3.83
C GLU A 43 3.96 10.22 3.84
N LYS A 44 4.75 9.45 3.07
CA LYS A 44 4.65 7.97 3.07
C LYS A 44 4.91 7.36 4.44
N ARG A 45 5.94 7.83 5.16
CA ARG A 45 6.24 7.36 6.51
C ARG A 45 5.15 7.74 7.51
N ASN A 46 4.64 8.96 7.43
CA ASN A 46 3.56 9.43 8.30
C ASN A 46 2.26 8.67 8.06
N ALA A 47 1.94 8.37 6.80
CA ALA A 47 0.80 7.55 6.43
C ALA A 47 0.93 6.13 7.03
N LEU A 48 2.12 5.54 7.00
CA LEU A 48 2.35 4.24 7.64
C LEU A 48 2.17 4.29 9.15
N LYS A 49 2.74 5.31 9.82
CA LYS A 49 2.55 5.53 11.28
C LYS A 49 1.08 5.70 11.64
N SER A 50 0.36 6.50 10.87
CA SER A 50 -1.07 6.75 11.08
C SER A 50 -1.91 5.48 10.88
N ALA A 51 -1.63 4.70 9.84
CA ALA A 51 -2.31 3.43 9.59
C ALA A 51 -2.08 2.42 10.72
N LEU A 52 -0.83 2.27 11.18
CA LEU A 52 -0.49 1.39 12.29
C LEU A 52 -1.10 1.86 13.62
N SER A 53 -1.07 3.16 13.90
CA SER A 53 -1.71 3.73 15.09
C SER A 53 -3.21 3.44 15.12
N ARG A 54 -3.89 3.58 13.98
CA ARG A 54 -5.32 3.24 13.88
C ARG A 54 -5.58 1.75 14.09
N LYS A 55 -4.73 0.87 13.54
CA LYS A 55 -4.85 -0.58 13.76
C LYS A 55 -4.62 -0.98 15.22
N LEU A 56 -3.74 -0.26 15.92
CA LEU A 56 -3.51 -0.44 17.34
C LEU A 56 -4.74 -0.04 18.17
N LEU A 57 -5.37 1.10 17.85
CA LEU A 57 -6.61 1.55 18.50
C LEU A 57 -7.78 0.58 18.28
N GLU A 58 -7.80 -0.11 17.15
CA GLU A 58 -8.81 -1.13 16.83
C GLU A 58 -8.47 -2.52 17.41
N GLU A 59 -7.36 -2.67 18.16
CA GLU A 59 -6.86 -3.94 18.72
C GLU A 59 -6.62 -5.03 17.67
N ARG A 60 -6.27 -4.62 16.44
CA ARG A 60 -6.05 -5.53 15.30
C ARG A 60 -4.58 -5.85 15.03
N ILE A 61 -3.71 -5.55 15.99
CA ILE A 61 -2.29 -5.84 15.94
C ILE A 61 -1.98 -6.92 16.96
N MET A 62 -1.33 -7.99 16.52
CA MET A 62 -0.80 -9.04 17.39
C MET A 62 0.70 -9.15 17.20
N VAL A 63 1.43 -9.38 18.29
CA VAL A 63 2.87 -9.65 18.26
C VAL A 63 3.09 -11.08 18.71
N ILE A 64 3.88 -11.82 17.93
CA ILE A 64 4.26 -13.20 18.18
C ILE A 64 5.79 -13.24 18.23
N ASP A 65 6.36 -14.07 19.09
CA ASP A 65 7.82 -14.17 19.23
C ASP A 65 8.46 -14.65 17.91
N SER A 66 8.02 -15.82 17.42
CA SER A 66 8.52 -16.40 16.17
C SER A 66 7.44 -17.16 15.41
N PHE A 67 7.57 -17.18 14.09
CA PHE A 67 6.68 -17.93 13.20
C PHE A 67 7.31 -19.24 12.71
N GLU A 68 7.90 -20.03 13.58
CA GLU A 68 8.54 -21.28 13.13
C GLU A 68 7.48 -22.30 12.67
N LEU A 69 7.53 -22.61 11.37
CA LEU A 69 6.66 -23.59 10.73
C LEU A 69 7.48 -24.80 10.30
N GLU A 70 7.20 -25.95 10.92
CA GLU A 70 7.78 -27.24 10.55
C GLU A 70 7.37 -27.70 9.14
N SER A 71 6.21 -27.24 8.66
CA SER A 71 5.66 -27.61 7.35
C SER A 71 5.21 -26.41 6.53
N HIS A 72 5.39 -26.49 5.21
CA HIS A 72 4.94 -25.49 4.24
C HIS A 72 3.46 -25.66 3.83
N LYS A 73 2.65 -26.42 4.59
CA LYS A 73 1.25 -26.69 4.27
C LYS A 73 0.35 -25.52 4.67
N THR A 74 -0.39 -24.98 3.69
CA THR A 74 -1.30 -23.84 3.87
C THR A 74 -2.45 -24.13 4.83
N GLY A 75 -3.00 -25.35 4.81
CA GLY A 75 -4.11 -25.75 5.68
C GLY A 75 -3.73 -25.75 7.16
N ALA A 76 -2.53 -26.24 7.49
CA ALA A 76 -2.01 -26.21 8.86
C ALA A 76 -1.79 -24.77 9.35
N PHE A 77 -1.31 -23.89 8.46
CA PHE A 77 -1.13 -22.48 8.79
C PHE A 77 -2.46 -21.74 8.99
N ALA A 78 -3.45 -22.00 8.14
CA ALA A 78 -4.79 -21.43 8.28
C ALA A 78 -5.49 -21.90 9.56
N ALA A 79 -5.30 -23.16 9.97
CA ALA A 79 -5.83 -23.67 11.23
C ALA A 79 -5.23 -22.91 12.43
N ARG A 80 -3.89 -22.78 12.49
CA ARG A 80 -3.21 -22.02 13.56
C ARG A 80 -3.67 -20.56 13.64
N LEU A 81 -3.93 -19.91 12.51
CA LEU A 81 -4.43 -18.53 12.50
C LEU A 81 -5.87 -18.42 13.04
N LYS A 82 -6.72 -19.43 12.79
CA LYS A 82 -8.05 -19.50 13.37
C LYS A 82 -8.01 -19.72 14.88
N ASP A 83 -7.09 -20.57 15.35
CA ASP A 83 -6.90 -20.81 16.79
C ASP A 83 -6.46 -19.53 17.53
N LEU A 84 -5.73 -18.64 16.84
CA LEU A 84 -5.34 -17.31 17.33
C LEU A 84 -6.49 -16.28 17.30
N GLY A 85 -7.69 -16.65 16.83
CA GLY A 85 -8.84 -15.75 16.71
C GLY A 85 -8.71 -14.73 15.58
N VAL A 86 -7.81 -14.97 14.62
CA VAL A 86 -7.58 -14.07 13.48
C VAL A 86 -8.43 -14.52 12.31
N ASP A 87 -9.66 -14.02 12.26
CA ASP A 87 -10.58 -14.28 11.15
C ASP A 87 -10.49 -13.21 10.06
N GLY A 88 -10.10 -13.62 8.86
CA GLY A 88 -10.17 -12.82 7.63
C GLY A 88 -8.83 -12.48 7.00
N LYS A 89 -8.75 -11.30 6.39
CA LYS A 89 -7.55 -10.84 5.66
C LYS A 89 -6.46 -10.44 6.65
N THR A 90 -5.28 -11.03 6.50
CA THR A 90 -4.23 -10.94 7.50
C THR A 90 -2.88 -10.64 6.89
N LEU A 91 -2.17 -9.67 7.49
CA LEU A 91 -0.81 -9.30 7.11
C LEU A 91 0.12 -9.97 8.10
N ILE A 92 1.06 -10.76 7.62
CA ILE A 92 2.11 -11.32 8.46
C ILE A 92 3.39 -10.58 8.09
N VAL A 93 4.00 -9.97 9.09
CA VAL A 93 5.27 -9.27 8.96
C VAL A 93 6.31 -10.04 9.75
N ASP A 94 7.19 -10.70 9.00
CA ASP A 94 8.29 -11.49 9.53
C ASP A 94 9.60 -11.07 8.83
N ASP A 95 10.73 -11.54 9.32
CA ASP A 95 12.00 -11.37 8.63
C ASP A 95 12.18 -12.39 7.50
N HIS A 96 13.06 -12.07 6.55
CA HIS A 96 13.37 -12.85 5.35
C HIS A 96 13.90 -14.28 5.60
N GLY A 97 14.11 -14.67 6.85
CA GLY A 97 14.68 -15.98 7.22
C GLY A 97 13.72 -17.17 7.02
N ASN A 98 12.41 -16.94 6.96
CA ASN A 98 11.43 -18.01 7.07
C ASN A 98 10.79 -18.42 5.72
N ARG A 99 11.49 -19.27 4.97
CA ARG A 99 11.03 -19.74 3.66
C ARG A 99 9.71 -20.51 3.73
N ASN A 100 9.49 -21.28 4.80
CA ASN A 100 8.29 -22.10 4.96
C ASN A 100 7.03 -21.22 5.12
N LEU A 101 7.14 -20.13 5.87
CA LEU A 101 6.07 -19.14 6.04
C LEU A 101 5.73 -18.41 4.74
N MET A 102 6.75 -18.03 3.98
CA MET A 102 6.54 -17.40 2.67
C MET A 102 5.84 -18.37 1.70
N LEU A 103 6.21 -19.65 1.69
CA LEU A 103 5.57 -20.67 0.86
C LEU A 103 4.13 -20.97 1.31
N ALA A 104 3.90 -21.09 2.61
CA ALA A 104 2.59 -21.40 3.19
C ALA A 104 1.57 -20.26 2.98
N SER A 105 2.01 -19.01 3.03
CA SER A 105 1.14 -17.84 2.82
C SER A 105 0.86 -17.55 1.34
N ARG A 106 1.79 -17.86 0.43
CA ARG A 106 1.71 -17.45 -0.99
C ARG A 106 0.44 -17.92 -1.71
N ASN A 107 -0.04 -19.12 -1.39
CA ASN A 107 -1.19 -19.71 -2.06
C ASN A 107 -2.54 -19.30 -1.44
N HIS A 108 -2.54 -18.60 -0.31
CA HIS A 108 -3.76 -18.25 0.40
C HIS A 108 -4.16 -16.79 0.12
N PRO A 109 -5.28 -16.50 -0.55
CA PRO A 109 -5.61 -15.14 -1.01
C PRO A 109 -5.86 -14.15 0.13
N GLN A 110 -6.25 -14.63 1.31
CA GLN A 110 -6.50 -13.80 2.48
C GLN A 110 -5.21 -13.48 3.27
N LEU A 111 -4.12 -14.22 3.04
CA LEU A 111 -2.88 -14.06 3.78
C LEU A 111 -1.84 -13.41 2.89
N LYS A 112 -1.01 -12.56 3.47
CA LYS A 112 0.22 -12.11 2.81
C LYS A 112 1.31 -12.01 3.83
N ALA A 113 2.39 -12.75 3.61
CA ALA A 113 3.64 -12.54 4.31
C ALA A 113 4.46 -11.47 3.58
N VAL A 114 5.02 -10.54 4.34
CA VAL A 114 5.88 -9.46 3.83
C VAL A 114 7.04 -9.30 4.80
N ASP A 115 8.21 -8.94 4.25
CA ASP A 115 9.35 -8.55 5.07
C ASP A 115 9.10 -7.20 5.79
N ALA A 116 9.77 -6.98 6.91
CA ALA A 116 9.72 -5.71 7.66
C ALA A 116 10.05 -4.48 6.79
N MET A 117 10.94 -4.62 5.79
CA MET A 117 11.27 -3.53 4.86
C MET A 117 10.24 -3.34 3.73
N GLY A 118 9.43 -4.37 3.44
CA GLY A 118 8.45 -4.39 2.35
C GLY A 118 7.06 -3.88 2.75
N VAL A 119 6.86 -3.44 3.99
CA VAL A 119 5.55 -3.04 4.50
C VAL A 119 5.03 -1.79 3.78
N ASN A 120 3.85 -1.92 3.15
CA ASN A 120 3.17 -0.83 2.47
C ASN A 120 1.94 -0.36 3.24
N VAL A 121 1.61 0.93 3.08
CA VAL A 121 0.40 1.51 3.68
C VAL A 121 -0.87 0.82 3.18
N TYR A 122 -0.95 0.55 1.87
CA TYR A 122 -2.09 -0.15 1.28
C TYR A 122 -2.30 -1.54 1.89
N ASP A 123 -1.22 -2.27 2.11
CA ASP A 123 -1.25 -3.61 2.67
C ASP A 123 -1.74 -3.64 4.12
N VAL A 124 -1.43 -2.60 4.90
CA VAL A 124 -1.89 -2.43 6.30
C VAL A 124 -3.37 -2.03 6.35
N VAL A 125 -3.84 -1.24 5.37
CA VAL A 125 -5.24 -0.78 5.34
C VAL A 125 -6.19 -1.84 4.78
N ASP A 126 -5.81 -2.54 3.70
CA ASP A 126 -6.66 -3.57 3.07
C ASP A 126 -6.90 -4.79 3.98
N ARG A 127 -5.97 -5.06 4.88
CA ARG A 127 -6.03 -6.24 5.76
C ARG A 127 -6.66 -5.90 7.09
N GLY A 128 -7.47 -6.82 7.62
CA GLY A 128 -8.13 -6.68 8.91
C GLY A 128 -7.10 -6.70 10.03
N TYR A 129 -6.30 -7.76 10.07
CA TYR A 129 -5.32 -8.01 11.13
C TYR A 129 -3.89 -7.89 10.63
N VAL A 130 -2.99 -7.46 11.51
CA VAL A 130 -1.55 -7.42 11.26
C VAL A 130 -0.83 -8.15 12.38
N LEU A 131 -0.10 -9.20 12.04
CA LEU A 131 0.76 -9.92 12.96
C LEU A 131 2.22 -9.56 12.70
N PHE A 132 2.94 -9.26 13.77
CA PHE A 132 4.37 -8.97 13.73
C PHE A 132 5.15 -10.05 14.47
N SER A 133 6.31 -10.43 13.91
CA SER A 133 7.36 -11.04 14.73
C SER A 133 8.03 -9.96 15.60
N GLU A 134 8.50 -10.33 16.79
CA GLU A 134 9.31 -9.46 17.65
C GLU A 134 10.51 -8.84 16.90
N ASN A 135 11.19 -9.64 16.08
CA ASN A 135 12.30 -9.17 15.25
C ASN A 135 11.85 -8.12 14.22
N ALA A 136 10.67 -8.32 13.64
CA ALA A 136 10.11 -7.44 12.62
C ALA A 136 9.70 -6.09 13.20
N ILE A 137 9.08 -6.06 14.39
CA ILE A 137 8.68 -4.79 15.03
C ILE A 137 9.91 -3.96 15.42
N GLY A 138 10.98 -4.60 15.91
CA GLY A 138 12.25 -3.94 16.22
C GLY A 138 12.82 -3.21 15.00
N ARG A 139 12.91 -3.88 13.86
CA ARG A 139 13.41 -3.28 12.61
C ARG A 139 12.49 -2.19 12.07
N LEU A 140 11.17 -2.41 12.10
CA LEU A 140 10.20 -1.44 11.64
C LEU A 140 10.27 -0.15 12.47
N SER A 141 10.41 -0.27 13.79
CA SER A 141 10.55 0.86 14.70
C SER A 141 11.80 1.69 14.37
N ALA A 142 12.95 1.05 14.12
CA ALA A 142 14.19 1.72 13.74
C ALA A 142 14.06 2.54 12.45
N VAL A 143 13.38 2.00 11.44
CA VAL A 143 13.13 2.71 10.16
C VAL A 143 12.21 3.93 10.36
N LEU A 144 11.22 3.81 11.24
CA LEU A 144 10.24 4.86 11.52
C LEU A 144 10.76 5.96 12.46
N GLN A 145 11.73 5.66 13.31
CA GLN A 145 12.31 6.57 14.30
C GLN A 145 13.39 7.50 13.73
N ARG A 146 13.83 7.34 12.47
CA ARG A 146 15.01 8.00 11.87
C ARG A 146 14.92 9.53 11.65
N ARG A 147 14.30 10.30 12.57
CA ARG A 147 14.25 11.76 12.53
C ARG A 147 14.11 12.40 13.93
N ARG A 148 14.93 11.97 14.88
CA ARG A 148 15.11 12.69 16.15
C ARG A 148 16.58 12.97 16.47
N GLN A 149 17.31 13.49 15.48
CA GLN A 149 18.51 14.30 15.70
C GLN A 149 18.52 15.44 14.68
N ARG A 150 17.75 16.49 14.98
CA ARG A 150 18.24 17.84 14.70
C ARG A 150 18.82 18.30 16.03
N ASN A 151 20.12 18.14 16.16
CA ASN A 151 20.91 18.84 17.18
C ASN A 151 20.75 20.36 16.92
N GLY A 152 20.58 21.13 17.98
CA GLY A 152 20.42 22.60 17.96
C GLY A 152 19.14 23.03 18.68
N SER A 153 19.15 23.66 19.85
CA SER A 153 20.19 24.49 20.49
C SER A 153 20.32 24.15 21.98
N GLU A 154 21.53 23.82 22.42
CA GLU A 154 21.91 24.09 23.82
C GLU A 154 21.72 25.59 24.05
N SER A 155 20.99 25.92 25.10
CA SER A 155 20.91 27.28 25.64
C SER A 155 22.32 27.78 25.96
N CYS A 156 22.73 28.89 25.35
CA CYS A 156 23.92 29.62 25.79
C CYS A 156 23.79 29.89 27.30
N PRO A 157 24.72 29.49 28.17
CA PRO A 157 24.76 30.03 29.51
C PRO A 157 25.21 31.49 29.37
N GLY A 158 24.26 32.41 29.46
CA GLY A 158 24.57 33.81 29.73
C GLY A 158 25.05 33.93 31.18
N GLY A 159 26.29 33.52 31.42
CA GLY A 159 27.04 33.95 32.59
C GLY A 159 27.78 35.22 32.19
N SER A 160 27.23 36.38 32.54
CA SER A 160 28.02 37.59 32.66
C SER A 160 28.90 37.41 33.89
N GLU A 161 30.21 37.34 33.66
CA GLU A 161 31.19 37.82 34.63
C GLU A 161 30.96 39.32 34.87
N GLU A 162 31.26 39.73 36.11
CA GLU A 162 31.03 41.03 36.78
C GLU A 162 29.69 41.24 37.51
#